data_AF-W1Y6T1-F1
#
_entry.id   AF-W1Y6T1-F1
#
_cell.length_a   1.000
_cell.length_b   1.000
_cell.length_c   1.000
_cell.angle_alpha   90.00
_cell.angle_beta   90.00
_cell.angle_gamma   90.00
#
_symmetry.space_group_name_H-M   'P 1'
#
loop_
_entity.id
_entity.type
_entity.pdbx_description
1 polymer ?
#
loop_
_entity_poly.entity_id
_entity_poly.type
_entity_poly.pdbx_seq_one_letter_code
_entity_poly.pdbx_strand_id
1 'polypeptide(L)'
;LSVMNNGTLTIYIIGTAEDKPKNVSISVGDYGEIPNKTITKVDPSLKEKEVQEGHVGLKMNTYRTITYGNWVTQTDTFESVYDPVDTI
;
A
#
# COMPACT_ATOMS: atom_id res chain seq x y z
N LEU A 1 9.65 17.43 -6.39
CA LEU A 1 10.30 17.51 -5.06
C LEU A 1 9.19 17.44 -4.01
N SER A 2 9.22 16.47 -3.09
CA SER A 2 8.20 16.36 -2.03
C SER A 2 8.87 16.10 -0.69
N VAL A 3 8.29 16.65 0.39
CA VAL A 3 8.79 16.50 1.76
C VAL A 3 7.65 16.05 2.65
N MET A 4 7.88 14.99 3.42
CA MET A 4 7.03 14.56 4.53
C MET A 4 7.59 15.13 5.83
N ASN A 5 6.80 15.90 6.57
CA ASN A 5 7.18 16.42 7.87
C ASN A 5 5.97 16.51 8.81
N ASN A 6 6.08 15.98 10.03
CA ASN A 6 5.02 15.96 11.06
C ASN A 6 3.63 15.57 10.51
N GLY A 7 3.55 14.50 9.72
CA GLY A 7 2.30 14.02 9.13
C GLY A 7 1.72 14.88 7.99
N THR A 8 2.43 15.94 7.58
CA THR A 8 2.06 16.80 6.45
C THR A 8 2.93 16.49 5.23
N LEU A 9 2.28 16.18 4.10
CA LEU A 9 2.94 16.08 2.80
C LEU A 9 2.96 17.46 2.14
N THR A 10 4.16 17.99 1.88
CA THR A 10 4.34 19.22 1.09
C THR A 10 4.91 18.85 -0.28
N ILE A 11 4.20 19.25 -1.34
CA ILE A 11 4.59 18.99 -2.73
C ILE A 11 5.00 20.33 -3.36
N TYR A 12 6.22 20.40 -3.88
CA TYR A 12 6.71 21.56 -4.62
C TYR A 12 6.59 21.30 -6.11
N ILE A 13 5.80 22.13 -6.77
CA ILE A 13 5.58 22.11 -8.22
C ILE A 13 6.25 23.36 -8.78
N ILE A 14 7.22 23.16 -9.67
CA ILE A 14 7.85 24.23 -10.43
C ILE A 14 7.03 24.38 -11.71
N GLY A 15 6.41 25.54 -11.91
CA GLY A 15 5.53 25.76 -13.04
C GLY A 15 4.92 27.15 -13.06
N THR A 16 4.05 27.37 -14.03
CA THR A 16 3.22 28.56 -14.20
C THR A 16 2.01 28.52 -13.26
N ALA A 17 1.20 29.58 -13.25
CA ALA A 17 -0.02 29.63 -12.44
C ALA A 17 -1.01 28.49 -12.79
N GLU A 18 -0.96 27.95 -14.01
CA GLU A 18 -1.80 26.85 -14.46
C GLU A 18 -1.39 25.51 -13.84
N ASP A 19 -0.11 25.36 -13.48
CA ASP A 19 0.45 24.17 -12.83
C ASP A 19 0.11 24.12 -11.32
N LYS A 20 -0.51 25.19 -10.79
CA LYS A 20 -0.98 25.22 -9.40
C LYS A 20 -2.14 24.23 -9.22
N PRO A 21 -2.06 23.28 -8.27
CA PRO A 21 -3.18 22.40 -7.94
C PRO A 21 -4.39 23.20 -7.48
N LYS A 22 -5.56 22.87 -8.04
CA LYS A 22 -6.87 23.35 -7.57
C LYS A 22 -7.48 22.41 -6.53
N ASN A 23 -7.30 21.10 -6.73
CA ASN A 23 -7.77 20.08 -5.80
C ASN A 23 -6.75 18.95 -5.71
N VAL A 24 -6.61 18.40 -4.51
CA VAL A 24 -5.87 17.17 -4.26
C VAL A 24 -6.76 16.27 -3.41
N SER A 25 -6.92 15.01 -3.81
CA SER A 25 -7.63 14.00 -3.05
C SER A 25 -6.76 12.75 -2.89
N ILE A 26 -6.94 12.09 -1.75
CA ILE A 26 -6.33 10.79 -1.44
C ILE A 26 -7.48 9.84 -1.16
N SER A 27 -7.46 8.68 -1.82
CA SER A 27 -8.40 7.60 -1.59
C SER A 27 -7.66 6.27 -1.51
N VAL A 28 -8.30 5.28 -0.89
CA VAL A 28 -7.82 3.90 -0.87
C VAL A 28 -8.80 3.01 -1.61
N GLY A 29 -8.31 1.97 -2.26
CA GLY A 29 -9.12 0.99 -3.00
C GLY A 29 -8.32 -0.25 -3.35
N ASP A 30 -8.91 -1.10 -4.20
CA ASP A 30 -8.36 -2.39 -4.62
C ASP A 30 -7.92 -3.29 -3.44
N TYR A 31 -8.67 -3.23 -2.34
CA TYR A 31 -8.41 -4.12 -1.20
C TYR A 31 -8.54 -5.58 -1.64
N GLY A 32 -7.54 -6.39 -1.29
CA GLY A 32 -7.59 -7.82 -1.50
C GLY A 32 -6.78 -8.59 -0.45
N GLU A 33 -7.27 -9.75 -0.07
CA GLU A 33 -6.52 -10.70 0.73
C GLU A 33 -5.58 -11.51 -0.17
N ILE A 34 -4.41 -11.84 0.36
CA ILE A 34 -3.45 -12.76 -0.25
C ILE A 34 -3.48 -14.03 0.61
N PRO A 35 -4.00 -15.16 0.11
CA PRO A 35 -4.16 -16.34 0.93
C PRO A 35 -2.80 -16.88 1.37
N ASN A 36 -2.70 -17.26 2.65
CA ASN A 36 -1.61 -18.09 3.14
C ASN A 36 -1.93 -19.57 2.92
N LYS A 37 -0.90 -20.40 2.99
CA LYS A 37 -1.00 -21.85 2.86
C LYS A 37 -0.78 -22.52 4.21
N THR A 38 -1.21 -23.78 4.29
CA THR A 38 -0.82 -24.70 5.36
C THR A 38 0.21 -25.68 4.82
N ILE A 39 1.36 -25.79 5.48
CA ILE A 39 2.47 -26.65 5.08
C ILE A 39 2.76 -27.66 6.19
N THR A 40 2.42 -28.92 5.95
CA THR A 40 2.81 -29.98 6.88
C THR A 40 4.26 -30.40 6.67
N LYS A 41 5.08 -30.34 7.73
CA LYS A 41 6.47 -30.83 7.72
C LYS A 41 6.71 -31.88 8.80
N VAL A 42 7.54 -32.88 8.50
CA VAL A 42 8.02 -33.85 9.49
C VAL A 42 9.35 -33.37 10.05
N ASP A 43 9.42 -33.18 11.37
CA ASP A 43 10.64 -32.83 12.08
C ASP A 43 10.96 -33.93 13.13
N PRO A 44 12.03 -34.72 12.94
CA PRO A 44 12.41 -35.79 13.87
C PRO A 44 12.83 -35.31 15.27
N SER A 45 13.10 -34.01 15.44
CA SER A 45 13.50 -33.44 16.72
C SER A 45 12.31 -33.09 17.62
N LEU A 46 11.11 -32.95 17.04
CA LEU A 46 9.89 -32.67 17.77
C LEU A 46 9.34 -33.94 18.39
N LYS A 47 9.03 -33.87 19.69
CA LYS A 47 8.42 -34.98 20.44
C LYS A 47 6.90 -35.04 20.28
N GLU A 48 6.30 -33.92 19.89
CA GLU A 48 4.85 -33.73 19.77
C GLU A 48 4.54 -32.86 18.55
N LYS A 49 3.26 -32.83 18.14
CA LYS A 49 2.80 -31.95 17.07
C LYS A 49 2.88 -30.50 17.52
N GLU A 50 3.60 -29.68 16.77
CA GLU A 50 3.63 -28.23 16.91
C GLU A 50 2.96 -27.57 15.70
N VAL A 51 2.32 -26.42 15.91
CA VAL A 51 1.73 -25.61 14.83
C VAL A 51 2.24 -24.19 14.99
N GLN A 52 2.84 -23.65 13.93
CA GLN A 52 3.22 -22.24 13.85
C GLN A 52 2.16 -21.52 13.03
N GLU A 53 1.34 -20.72 13.70
CA GLU A 53 0.27 -19.99 13.04
C GLU A 53 0.81 -18.90 12.11
N GLY A 54 0.38 -18.98 10.86
CA GLY A 54 0.59 -17.96 9.86
C GLY A 54 -0.52 -16.90 9.85
N HIS A 55 -0.49 -16.03 8.84
CA HIS A 55 -1.55 -15.05 8.60
C HIS A 55 -1.71 -14.80 7.11
N VAL A 56 -2.93 -14.43 6.69
CA VAL A 56 -3.16 -13.93 5.34
C VAL A 56 -2.37 -12.64 5.11
N GLY A 57 -1.96 -12.43 3.87
CA GLY A 57 -1.43 -11.17 3.42
C GLY A 57 -2.56 -10.23 3.00
N LEU A 58 -2.23 -8.96 2.81
CA LEU A 58 -3.15 -7.93 2.36
C LEU A 58 -2.50 -7.12 1.25
N LYS A 59 -3.29 -6.71 0.26
CA LYS A 59 -2.91 -5.69 -0.70
C LYS A 59 -3.95 -4.59 -0.74
N MET A 60 -3.50 -3.37 -0.96
CA MET A 60 -4.34 -2.22 -1.22
C MET A 60 -3.60 -1.20 -2.06
N ASN A 61 -4.36 -0.38 -2.78
CA ASN A 61 -3.83 0.77 -3.50
C ASN A 61 -4.25 2.05 -2.80
N THR A 62 -3.30 2.98 -2.67
CA THR A 62 -3.58 4.38 -2.37
C THR A 62 -3.50 5.18 -3.66
N TYR A 63 -4.54 5.93 -3.98
CA TYR A 63 -4.56 6.82 -5.13
C TYR A 63 -4.39 8.26 -4.67
N ARG A 64 -3.53 8.98 -5.37
CA ARG A 64 -3.41 10.43 -5.27
C ARG A 64 -3.96 11.03 -6.55
N THR A 65 -5.03 11.80 -6.46
CA THR A 65 -5.58 12.53 -7.61
C THR A 65 -5.34 14.02 -7.44
N ILE A 66 -4.74 14.64 -8.46
CA ILE A 66 -4.45 16.08 -8.51
C ILE A 66 -5.18 16.67 -9.71
N THR A 67 -6.02 17.67 -9.47
CA THR A 67 -6.61 18.50 -10.52
C THR A 67 -5.88 19.84 -10.56
N TYR A 68 -5.31 20.18 -11.71
CA TYR A 68 -4.53 21.40 -11.93
C TYR A 68 -5.40 22.60 -12.33
N GLY A 69 -4.79 23.78 -12.42
CA GLY A 69 -5.45 25.04 -12.78
C GLY A 69 -6.15 25.00 -14.14
N ASN A 70 -5.56 24.27 -15.09
CA ASN A 70 -6.09 24.02 -16.43
C ASN A 70 -7.13 22.88 -16.51
N TRP A 71 -7.58 22.36 -15.35
CA TRP A 71 -8.55 21.26 -15.22
C TRP A 71 -8.06 19.87 -15.69
N VAL A 72 -6.80 19.75 -16.09
CA VAL A 72 -6.18 18.44 -16.28
C VAL A 72 -6.10 17.74 -14.93
N THR A 73 -6.39 16.43 -14.94
CA THR A 73 -6.30 15.59 -13.75
C THR A 73 -5.25 14.52 -13.95
N GLN A 74 -4.42 14.32 -12.94
CA GLN A 74 -3.44 13.24 -12.86
C GLN A 74 -3.77 12.38 -11.65
N THR A 75 -3.76 11.06 -11.84
CA THR A 75 -3.90 10.08 -10.75
C THR A 75 -2.64 9.22 -10.69
N ASP A 76 -2.00 9.21 -9.52
CA ASP A 76 -0.89 8.31 -9.21
C ASP A 76 -1.39 7.18 -8.31
N THR A 77 -0.87 5.98 -8.51
CA THR A 77 -1.19 4.79 -7.72
C THR A 77 0.04 4.35 -6.94
N PHE A 78 -0.15 4.11 -5.64
CA PHE A 78 0.86 3.57 -4.74
C PHE A 78 0.34 2.25 -4.18
N GLU A 79 0.98 1.16 -4.58
CA GLU A 79 0.65 -0.17 -4.07
C GLU A 79 1.25 -0.37 -2.67
N SER A 80 0.46 -0.97 -1.78
CA SER A 80 0.89 -1.39 -0.45
C SER A 80 0.57 -2.88 -0.29
N VAL A 81 1.60 -3.66 0.04
CA VAL A 81 1.50 -5.10 0.23
C VAL A 81 1.98 -5.47 1.63
N TYR A 82 1.21 -6.30 2.31
CA TYR A 82 1.55 -7.02 3.52
C TYR A 82 1.58 -8.50 3.17
N ASP A 83 2.74 -9.14 3.25
CA ASP A 83 2.91 -10.51 2.75
C ASP A 83 2.21 -11.55 3.64
N PRO A 84 1.64 -12.63 3.08
CA PRO A 84 1.16 -13.75 3.88
C PRO A 84 2.30 -14.49 4.55
N VAL A 85 2.01 -15.10 5.70
CA VAL A 85 2.88 -16.09 6.35
C VAL A 85 2.13 -17.42 6.37
N ASP A 86 2.76 -18.47 5.85
CA ASP A 86 2.18 -19.80 5.83
C ASP A 86 2.12 -20.39 7.25
N THR A 87 1.03 -21.09 7.55
CA THR A 87 0.94 -21.91 8.77
C THR A 87 1.75 -23.19 8.55
N ILE A 88 2.62 -23.56 9.51
CA ILE A 88 3.47 -24.76 9.45
C ILE A 88 3.02 -25.77 10.51
#